data_AF-A0A4P9W517-F1
#
_entry.id   AF-A0A4P9W517-F1
#
_cell.length_a   1.000
_cell.length_b   1.000
_cell.length_c   1.000
_cell.angle_alpha   90.00
_cell.angle_beta   90.00
_cell.angle_gamma   90.00
#
_symmetry.space_group_name_H-M   'P 1'
#
loop_
_entity.id
_entity.type
_entity.pdbx_description
1 polymer ?
#
loop_
_entity_poly.entity_id
_entity_poly.type
_entity_poly.pdbx_seq_one_letter_code
_entity_poly.pdbx_strand_id
1 'polypeptide(L)'
;MLSYRTSHHNQDEYTRPLIVKRANTEITLSVPTPLWPVAETVKGLFPTDSDEPDLTELEVTASFLEFALERTPDSAPAGWDALNDVVPLVAVVLEQLERKFLNKNSIHVATRALNPDRRRAVLRAFFLATAAVARHDLAGPQQQTSALLDACAAGRARAFAIFGGQGNVDDYFTELVRLHNVYEPIVRPFIAECAVTLAAHSSSAEAQRERATQIDVLEWLERPASRPSTESLLATHLSLPLIGLTQLLNYWVAFKILGIEPGHIRDLIA
;
A
#
# COMPACT_ATOMS: atom_id res chain seq x y z
N MET A 1 5.40 -31.41 38.44
CA MET A 1 4.46 -30.33 38.06
C MET A 1 4.39 -30.34 36.55
N LEU A 2 3.22 -30.72 35.99
CA LEU A 2 3.07 -31.14 34.60
C LEU A 2 3.29 -30.00 33.60
N SER A 3 4.04 -30.33 32.55
CA SER A 3 4.25 -29.60 31.31
C SER A 3 2.94 -29.52 30.50
N TYR A 4 2.41 -28.32 30.28
CA TYR A 4 1.42 -28.07 29.22
C TYR A 4 2.17 -27.93 27.89
N ARG A 5 2.36 -29.06 27.21
CA ARG A 5 2.54 -29.08 25.76
C ARG A 5 1.18 -28.80 25.14
N THR A 6 0.99 -27.60 24.60
CA THR A 6 -0.19 -27.31 23.79
C THR A 6 -0.05 -28.07 22.48
N SER A 7 -0.94 -29.03 22.33
CA SER A 7 -1.10 -29.93 21.20
C SER A 7 -1.32 -29.15 19.91
N HIS A 8 -0.55 -29.44 18.86
CA HIS A 8 -0.98 -29.23 17.48
C HIS A 8 -2.23 -30.09 17.25
N HIS A 9 -3.41 -29.50 17.39
CA HIS A 9 -4.68 -30.14 17.10
C HIS A 9 -5.12 -29.75 15.69
N ASN A 10 -5.36 -30.76 14.85
CA ASN A 10 -5.88 -30.68 13.48
C ASN A 10 -6.89 -29.54 13.28
N GLN A 11 -6.53 -28.56 12.48
CA GLN A 11 -7.47 -27.67 11.78
C GLN A 11 -7.37 -27.96 10.28
N ASP A 12 -7.80 -29.15 9.86
CA ASP A 12 -8.42 -29.25 8.54
C ASP A 12 -9.79 -28.60 8.67
N GLU A 13 -9.83 -27.27 8.75
CA GLU A 13 -11.06 -26.53 8.53
C GLU A 13 -11.56 -26.91 7.14
N TYR A 14 -12.81 -27.38 7.05
CA TYR A 14 -13.44 -27.65 5.77
C TYR A 14 -13.43 -26.35 4.95
N THR A 15 -12.51 -26.27 3.99
CA THR A 15 -12.45 -25.16 3.03
C THR A 15 -13.37 -25.49 1.85
N ARG A 16 -13.92 -24.44 1.24
CA ARG A 16 -14.79 -24.52 0.07
C ARG A 16 -14.18 -23.70 -1.06
N PRO A 17 -14.20 -24.18 -2.32
CA PRO A 17 -13.67 -23.44 -3.45
C PRO A 17 -14.63 -22.32 -3.85
N LEU A 18 -14.21 -21.07 -3.64
CA LEU A 18 -14.87 -19.87 -4.15
C LEU A 18 -14.27 -19.51 -5.51
N ILE A 19 -15.04 -19.72 -6.57
CA ILE A 19 -14.66 -19.33 -7.93
C ILE A 19 -14.99 -17.85 -8.13
N VAL A 20 -13.98 -17.03 -8.42
CA VAL A 20 -14.11 -15.59 -8.69
C VAL A 20 -13.65 -15.33 -10.12
N LYS A 21 -14.43 -14.58 -10.89
CA LYS A 21 -14.15 -14.26 -12.28
C LYS A 21 -14.18 -12.76 -12.51
N ARG A 22 -13.21 -12.25 -13.27
CA ARG A 22 -13.22 -10.88 -13.81
C ARG A 22 -12.59 -10.87 -15.20
N ALA A 23 -13.22 -10.15 -16.12
CA ALA A 23 -12.92 -10.25 -17.55
C ALA A 23 -12.94 -11.73 -18.01
N ASN A 24 -11.88 -12.17 -18.69
CA ASN A 24 -11.72 -13.54 -19.17
C ASN A 24 -10.94 -14.45 -18.21
N THR A 25 -10.65 -13.98 -17.00
CA THR A 25 -9.78 -14.67 -16.04
C THR A 25 -10.56 -15.14 -14.83
N GLU A 26 -10.38 -16.40 -14.47
CA GLU A 26 -11.02 -17.07 -13.35
C GLU A 26 -9.95 -17.51 -12.34
N ILE A 27 -10.23 -17.31 -11.06
CA ILE A 27 -9.41 -17.78 -9.95
C ILE A 27 -10.26 -18.60 -8.99
N THR A 28 -9.62 -19.54 -8.29
CA THR A 28 -10.24 -20.33 -7.22
C THR A 28 -9.58 -19.98 -5.90
N LEU A 29 -10.38 -19.56 -4.94
CA LEU A 29 -9.96 -19.24 -3.58
C LEU A 29 -10.49 -20.32 -2.61
N SER A 30 -9.62 -20.89 -1.79
CA SER A 30 -10.02 -21.83 -0.73
C SER A 30 -10.50 -21.04 0.49
N VAL A 31 -11.80 -21.06 0.79
CA VAL A 31 -12.40 -20.25 1.86
C VAL A 31 -12.87 -21.16 3.01
N PRO A 32 -12.48 -20.90 4.27
CA PRO A 32 -13.03 -21.60 5.44
C PRO A 32 -14.55 -21.54 5.53
N THR A 33 -15.20 -22.64 5.91
CA THR A 33 -16.67 -22.73 6.01
C THR A 33 -17.32 -21.58 6.80
N PRO A 34 -16.78 -21.10 7.95
CA PRO A 34 -17.36 -19.97 8.68
C PRO A 34 -17.40 -18.66 7.88
N LEU A 35 -16.44 -18.44 6.98
CA LEU A 35 -16.35 -17.25 6.13
C LEU A 35 -17.10 -17.39 4.81
N TRP A 36 -17.70 -18.56 4.54
CA TRP A 36 -18.41 -18.82 3.30
C TRP A 36 -19.58 -17.85 3.02
N PRO A 37 -20.44 -17.49 4.01
CA PRO A 37 -21.54 -16.56 3.77
C PRO A 37 -21.05 -15.19 3.27
N VAL A 38 -20.06 -14.60 3.94
CA VAL A 38 -19.50 -13.30 3.54
C VAL A 38 -18.76 -13.42 2.19
N ALA A 39 -18.06 -14.52 1.95
CA ALA A 39 -17.35 -14.74 0.70
C ALA A 39 -18.28 -14.82 -0.52
N GLU A 40 -19.41 -15.53 -0.42
CA GLU A 40 -20.41 -15.57 -1.49
C GLU A 40 -21.11 -14.22 -1.68
N THR A 41 -21.38 -13.47 -0.61
CA THR A 41 -21.93 -12.10 -0.72
C THR A 41 -20.95 -11.16 -1.44
N VAL A 42 -19.68 -11.14 -1.05
CA VAL A 42 -18.65 -10.30 -1.68
C VAL A 42 -18.48 -10.71 -3.14
N LYS A 43 -18.35 -12.01 -3.44
CA LYS A 43 -18.28 -12.52 -4.82
C LYS A 43 -19.50 -12.15 -5.65
N GLY A 44 -20.71 -12.28 -5.10
CA GLY A 44 -21.95 -11.97 -5.82
C GLY A 44 -22.07 -10.50 -6.20
N LEU A 45 -21.35 -9.63 -5.50
CA LEU A 45 -21.33 -8.19 -5.75
C LEU A 45 -20.09 -7.75 -6.55
N PHE A 46 -19.10 -8.63 -6.71
CA PHE A 46 -17.85 -8.34 -7.41
C PHE A 46 -18.10 -8.18 -8.91
N PRO A 47 -17.65 -7.06 -9.53
CA PRO A 47 -17.87 -6.82 -10.95
C PRO A 47 -17.13 -7.83 -11.80
N THR A 48 -17.87 -8.56 -12.64
CA THR A 48 -17.33 -9.55 -13.57
C THR A 48 -16.85 -8.92 -14.87
N ASP A 49 -17.54 -7.88 -15.33
CA ASP A 49 -17.24 -7.21 -16.59
C ASP A 49 -16.09 -6.23 -16.40
N SER A 50 -15.20 -6.16 -17.38
CA SER A 50 -14.10 -5.20 -17.41
C SER A 50 -13.71 -4.90 -18.84
N ASP A 51 -13.50 -3.62 -19.13
CA ASP A 51 -13.00 -3.16 -20.43
C ASP A 51 -11.50 -3.48 -20.62
N GLU A 52 -10.82 -3.97 -19.58
CA GLU A 52 -9.42 -4.37 -19.64
C GLU A 52 -9.30 -5.86 -20.04
N PRO A 53 -8.86 -6.16 -21.28
CA PRO A 53 -8.58 -7.54 -21.66
C PRO A 53 -7.35 -8.09 -20.90
N ASP A 54 -7.35 -9.41 -20.70
CA ASP A 54 -6.18 -10.19 -20.27
C ASP A 54 -5.61 -9.85 -18.88
N LEU A 55 -6.48 -9.77 -17.86
CA LEU A 55 -6.04 -9.71 -16.45
C LEU A 55 -5.33 -11.01 -16.05
N THR A 56 -4.21 -10.92 -15.34
CA THR A 56 -3.57 -12.11 -14.76
C THR A 56 -4.31 -12.54 -13.49
N GLU A 57 -4.11 -13.78 -13.04
CA GLU A 57 -4.69 -14.27 -11.79
C GLU A 57 -4.29 -13.42 -10.57
N LEU A 58 -3.06 -12.87 -10.56
CA LEU A 58 -2.59 -11.96 -9.50
C LEU A 58 -3.45 -10.70 -9.46
N GLU A 59 -3.81 -10.15 -10.62
CA GLU A 59 -4.58 -8.92 -10.73
C GLU A 59 -6.04 -9.11 -10.38
N VAL A 60 -6.64 -10.25 -10.76
CA VAL A 60 -7.98 -10.62 -10.30
C VAL A 60 -7.99 -10.80 -8.78
N THR A 61 -6.97 -11.46 -8.22
CA THR A 61 -6.85 -11.64 -6.76
C THR A 61 -6.71 -10.30 -6.04
N ALA A 62 -5.83 -9.42 -6.51
CA ALA A 62 -5.63 -8.09 -5.94
C ALA A 62 -6.89 -7.22 -6.05
N SER A 63 -7.55 -7.25 -7.21
CA SER A 63 -8.82 -6.56 -7.43
C SER A 63 -9.91 -7.05 -6.48
N PHE A 64 -9.97 -8.36 -6.21
CA PHE A 64 -10.92 -8.92 -5.25
C PHE A 64 -10.61 -8.49 -3.81
N LEU A 65 -9.32 -8.42 -3.42
CA LEU A 65 -8.90 -7.90 -2.12
C LEU A 65 -9.33 -6.45 -1.91
N GLU A 66 -9.04 -5.56 -2.86
CA GLU A 66 -9.39 -4.15 -2.77
C GLU A 66 -10.92 -3.97 -2.73
N PHE A 67 -11.64 -4.66 -3.61
CA PHE A 67 -13.11 -4.64 -3.61
C PHE A 67 -13.71 -5.17 -2.31
N ALA A 68 -13.16 -6.23 -1.72
CA ALA A 68 -13.62 -6.74 -0.45
C ALA A 68 -13.44 -5.69 0.66
N LEU A 69 -12.29 -5.00 0.70
CA LEU A 69 -12.02 -3.95 1.68
C LEU A 69 -13.00 -2.77 1.59
N GLU A 70 -13.46 -2.42 0.39
CA GLU A 70 -14.52 -1.43 0.17
C GLU A 70 -15.89 -1.87 0.73
N ARG A 71 -16.01 -3.08 1.28
CA ARG A 71 -17.20 -3.57 2.01
C ARG A 71 -17.04 -3.56 3.52
N THR A 72 -15.90 -3.12 4.05
CA THR A 72 -15.73 -2.98 5.50
C THR A 72 -16.50 -1.75 6.02
N PRO A 73 -16.97 -1.76 7.28
CA PRO A 73 -17.67 -0.61 7.87
C PRO A 73 -16.88 0.70 7.81
N ASP A 74 -15.56 0.63 7.93
CA ASP A 74 -14.69 1.80 7.96
C ASP A 74 -14.36 2.37 6.57
N SER A 75 -14.66 1.63 5.49
CA SER A 75 -14.27 2.00 4.12
C SER A 75 -15.41 1.95 3.11
N ALA A 76 -16.61 1.51 3.51
CA ALA A 76 -17.75 1.41 2.61
C ALA A 76 -18.13 2.77 2.02
N PRO A 77 -18.20 2.89 0.66
CA PRO A 77 -18.72 4.10 0.03
C PRO A 77 -20.14 4.42 0.47
N ALA A 78 -20.51 5.70 0.42
CA ALA A 78 -21.87 6.13 0.72
C ALA A 78 -22.89 5.37 -0.17
N GLY A 79 -23.85 4.69 0.47
CA GLY A 79 -24.89 3.90 -0.20
C GLY A 79 -24.53 2.43 -0.42
N TRP A 80 -23.37 1.96 0.07
CA TRP A 80 -23.02 0.53 0.07
C TRP A 80 -23.33 -0.11 1.42
N ASP A 81 -23.82 -1.36 1.40
CA ASP A 81 -24.01 -2.15 2.62
C ASP A 81 -22.66 -2.62 3.15
N ALA A 82 -22.31 -2.21 4.37
CA ALA A 82 -21.14 -2.70 5.07
C ALA A 82 -21.35 -4.16 5.52
N LEU A 83 -20.31 -4.97 5.38
CA LEU A 83 -20.31 -6.38 5.72
C LEU A 83 -19.37 -6.64 6.90
N ASN A 84 -19.84 -7.43 7.87
CA ASN A 84 -19.01 -7.95 8.94
C ASN A 84 -18.11 -9.09 8.41
N ASP A 85 -17.06 -9.43 9.15
CA ASP A 85 -16.14 -10.56 8.86
C ASP A 85 -15.40 -10.49 7.51
N VAL A 86 -15.42 -9.33 6.84
CA VAL A 86 -14.66 -9.08 5.61
C VAL A 86 -13.15 -9.15 5.85
N VAL A 87 -12.64 -8.59 6.95
CA VAL A 87 -11.19 -8.55 7.20
C VAL A 87 -10.61 -9.96 7.42
N PRO A 88 -11.27 -10.88 8.15
CA PRO A 88 -10.91 -12.30 8.14
C PRO A 88 -10.88 -12.94 6.75
N LEU A 89 -11.85 -12.64 5.86
CA LEU A 89 -11.82 -13.11 4.48
C LEU A 89 -10.62 -12.54 3.71
N VAL A 90 -10.33 -11.25 3.87
CA VAL A 90 -9.16 -10.60 3.28
C VAL A 90 -7.86 -11.28 3.74
N ALA A 91 -7.74 -11.63 5.03
CA ALA A 91 -6.57 -12.35 5.55
C ALA A 91 -6.37 -13.70 4.83
N VAL A 92 -7.44 -14.48 4.66
CA VAL A 92 -7.41 -15.77 3.95
C VAL A 92 -7.00 -15.62 2.48
N VAL A 93 -7.51 -14.59 1.79
CA VAL A 93 -7.17 -14.34 0.38
C VAL A 93 -5.74 -13.82 0.25
N LEU A 94 -5.29 -12.97 1.18
CA LEU A 94 -3.94 -12.42 1.21
C LEU A 94 -2.88 -13.51 1.44
N GLU A 95 -3.15 -14.46 2.33
CA GLU A 95 -2.30 -15.64 2.55
C GLU A 95 -2.17 -16.49 1.27
N GLN A 96 -3.29 -16.71 0.56
CA GLN A 96 -3.28 -17.44 -0.70
C GLN A 96 -2.52 -16.70 -1.80
N LEU A 97 -2.65 -15.36 -1.87
CA LEU A 97 -1.88 -14.53 -2.78
C LEU A 97 -0.38 -14.68 -2.50
N GLU A 98 0.03 -14.60 -1.24
CA GLU A 98 1.42 -14.77 -0.84
C GLU A 98 1.97 -16.15 -1.24
N ARG A 99 1.25 -17.20 -0.87
CA ARG A 99 1.65 -18.58 -1.16
C ARG A 99 1.75 -18.85 -2.67
N LYS A 100 0.82 -18.30 -3.45
CA LYS A 100 0.72 -18.58 -4.89
C LYS A 100 1.67 -17.75 -5.74
N PHE A 101 1.85 -16.46 -5.43
CA PHE A 101 2.51 -15.52 -6.34
C PHE A 101 3.85 -14.98 -5.83
N LEU A 102 4.08 -14.93 -4.51
CA LEU A 102 5.27 -14.25 -3.98
C LEU A 102 6.47 -15.19 -3.89
N ASN A 103 6.26 -16.48 -3.58
CA ASN A 103 7.34 -17.47 -3.43
C ASN A 103 8.52 -16.93 -2.60
N LYS A 104 8.21 -16.37 -1.42
CA LYS A 104 9.19 -15.73 -0.51
C LYS A 104 9.95 -14.53 -1.13
N ASN A 105 9.32 -13.84 -2.07
CA ASN A 105 9.78 -12.54 -2.57
C ASN A 105 8.79 -11.44 -2.23
N SER A 106 9.24 -10.20 -2.34
CA SER A 106 8.36 -9.03 -2.24
C SER A 106 7.33 -9.01 -3.38
N ILE A 107 6.13 -8.49 -3.08
CA ILE A 107 5.10 -8.15 -4.08
C ILE A 107 5.65 -7.26 -5.20
N HIS A 108 6.69 -6.44 -4.93
CA HIS A 108 7.35 -5.64 -5.95
C HIS A 108 8.05 -6.47 -7.04
N VAL A 109 8.50 -7.68 -6.70
CA VAL A 109 9.09 -8.64 -7.64
C VAL A 109 8.00 -9.32 -8.46
N ALA A 110 6.92 -9.76 -7.82
CA ALA A 110 5.78 -10.41 -8.48
C ALA A 110 5.11 -9.51 -9.53
N THR A 111 5.10 -8.19 -9.28
CA THR A 111 4.48 -7.19 -10.16
C THR A 111 5.42 -6.58 -11.19
N ARG A 112 6.70 -7.01 -11.27
CA ARG A 112 7.73 -6.34 -12.09
C ARG A 112 7.44 -6.34 -13.60
N ALA A 113 6.71 -7.33 -14.09
CA ALA A 113 6.40 -7.51 -15.51
C ALA A 113 5.09 -6.82 -15.93
N LEU A 114 4.31 -6.34 -14.96
CA LEU A 114 3.08 -5.60 -15.23
C LEU A 114 3.42 -4.19 -15.70
N ASN A 115 2.53 -3.61 -16.52
CA ASN A 115 2.64 -2.20 -16.87
C ASN A 115 2.48 -1.32 -15.60
N PRO A 116 2.91 -0.04 -15.64
CA PRO A 116 2.93 0.80 -14.44
C PRO A 116 1.57 0.97 -13.74
N ASP A 117 0.46 1.10 -14.46
CA ASP A 117 -0.88 1.26 -13.88
C ASP A 117 -1.34 -0.01 -13.17
N ARG A 118 -1.26 -1.15 -13.87
CA ARG A 118 -1.61 -2.48 -13.35
C ARG A 118 -0.75 -2.84 -12.14
N ARG A 119 0.55 -2.54 -12.20
CA ARG A 119 1.48 -2.69 -11.06
C ARG A 119 1.03 -1.88 -9.85
N ARG A 120 0.68 -0.61 -10.03
CA ARG A 120 0.23 0.26 -8.93
C ARG A 120 -1.05 -0.24 -8.30
N ALA A 121 -2.02 -0.69 -9.08
CA ALA A 121 -3.27 -1.26 -8.58
C ALA A 121 -3.01 -2.48 -7.69
N VAL A 122 -2.19 -3.44 -8.16
CA VAL A 122 -1.84 -4.63 -7.36
C VAL A 122 -1.11 -4.26 -6.07
N LEU A 123 -0.14 -3.34 -6.13
CA LEU A 123 0.60 -2.90 -4.93
C LEU A 123 -0.33 -2.20 -3.93
N ARG A 124 -1.22 -1.33 -4.40
CA ARG A 124 -2.20 -0.64 -3.57
C ARG A 124 -3.09 -1.63 -2.83
N ALA A 125 -3.72 -2.55 -3.57
CA ALA A 125 -4.58 -3.59 -2.98
C ALA A 125 -3.83 -4.42 -1.93
N PHE A 126 -2.58 -4.80 -2.22
CA PHE A 126 -1.74 -5.57 -1.30
C PHE A 126 -1.46 -4.82 0.01
N PHE A 127 -1.05 -3.55 -0.05
CA PHE A 127 -0.72 -2.78 1.15
C PHE A 127 -1.96 -2.35 1.94
N LEU A 128 -3.08 -2.06 1.26
CA LEU A 128 -4.37 -1.84 1.91
C LEU A 128 -4.81 -3.10 2.68
N ALA A 129 -4.75 -4.28 2.05
CA ALA A 129 -5.09 -5.54 2.69
C ALA A 129 -4.17 -5.85 3.87
N THR A 130 -2.86 -5.68 3.70
CA THR A 130 -1.87 -5.88 4.77
C THR A 130 -2.16 -5.00 5.97
N ALA A 131 -2.45 -3.72 5.75
CA ALA A 131 -2.77 -2.78 6.82
C ALA A 131 -4.10 -3.10 7.51
N ALA A 132 -5.13 -3.49 6.74
CA ALA A 132 -6.42 -3.87 7.31
C ALA A 132 -6.29 -5.11 8.21
N VAL A 133 -5.60 -6.15 7.74
CA VAL A 133 -5.34 -7.37 8.52
C VAL A 133 -4.54 -7.05 9.80
N ALA A 134 -3.51 -6.21 9.70
CA ALA A 134 -2.72 -5.79 10.85
C ALA A 134 -3.53 -4.99 11.90
N ARG A 135 -4.45 -4.11 11.48
CA ARG A 135 -5.33 -3.36 12.40
C ARG A 135 -6.30 -4.24 13.19
N HIS A 136 -6.57 -5.45 12.70
CA HIS A 136 -7.44 -6.43 13.34
C HIS A 136 -6.67 -7.54 14.07
N ASP A 137 -5.37 -7.35 14.33
CA ASP A 137 -4.49 -8.32 15.00
C ASP A 137 -4.46 -9.70 14.33
N LEU A 138 -4.71 -9.75 13.02
CA LEU A 138 -4.64 -10.95 12.20
C LEU A 138 -3.24 -11.12 11.60
N ALA A 139 -2.86 -12.36 11.28
CA ALA A 139 -1.58 -12.65 10.66
C ALA A 139 -1.52 -12.04 9.25
N GLY A 140 -0.58 -11.10 9.05
CA GLY A 140 -0.28 -10.49 7.76
C GLY A 140 0.75 -11.30 6.94
N PRO A 141 1.12 -10.79 5.74
CA PRO A 141 2.14 -11.41 4.92
C PRO A 141 3.48 -11.52 5.63
N GLN A 142 4.26 -12.54 5.30
CA GLN A 142 5.58 -12.70 5.88
C GLN A 142 6.48 -11.51 5.49
N GLN A 143 7.23 -10.99 6.47
CA GLN A 143 8.26 -9.99 6.21
C GLN A 143 9.38 -10.59 5.35
N GLN A 144 9.74 -9.91 4.28
CA GLN A 144 10.72 -10.38 3.30
C GLN A 144 12.09 -9.76 3.56
N THR A 145 13.17 -10.50 3.30
CA THR A 145 14.54 -9.96 3.37
C THR A 145 14.99 -9.40 2.02
N SER A 146 16.03 -8.57 2.03
CA SER A 146 16.60 -7.97 0.82
C SER A 146 17.99 -8.54 0.56
N ALA A 147 18.14 -9.29 -0.53
CA ALA A 147 19.44 -9.82 -0.96
C ALA A 147 20.50 -8.72 -1.19
N LEU A 148 20.07 -7.52 -1.58
CA LEU A 148 20.96 -6.35 -1.72
C LEU A 148 21.47 -5.89 -0.35
N LEU A 149 20.59 -5.78 0.64
CA LEU A 149 20.98 -5.37 1.99
C LEU A 149 21.83 -6.45 2.68
N ASP A 150 21.50 -7.73 2.48
CA ASP A 150 22.33 -8.84 2.95
C ASP A 150 23.74 -8.81 2.32
N ALA A 151 23.85 -8.40 1.05
CA ALA A 151 25.14 -8.20 0.40
C ALA A 151 25.91 -7.00 0.96
N CYS A 152 25.22 -5.90 1.29
CA CYS A 152 25.84 -4.74 1.94
C CYS A 152 26.35 -5.10 3.35
N ALA A 153 25.52 -5.77 4.15
CA ALA A 153 25.88 -6.25 5.48
C ALA A 153 27.07 -7.23 5.46
N ALA A 154 27.15 -8.07 4.43
CA ALA A 154 28.27 -9.00 4.21
C ALA A 154 29.52 -8.35 3.58
N GLY A 155 29.51 -7.03 3.32
CA GLY A 155 30.62 -6.34 2.65
C GLY A 155 30.84 -6.72 1.19
N ARG A 156 29.88 -7.41 0.56
CA ARG A 156 29.91 -7.84 -0.85
C ARG A 156 29.38 -6.79 -1.82
N ALA A 157 28.68 -5.78 -1.31
CA ALA A 157 28.17 -4.63 -2.05
C ALA A 157 28.31 -3.36 -1.22
N ARG A 158 28.23 -2.20 -1.89
CA ARG A 158 28.08 -0.89 -1.25
C ARG A 158 26.92 -0.15 -1.91
N ALA A 159 26.01 0.37 -1.10
CA ALA A 159 24.89 1.18 -1.56
C ALA A 159 25.11 2.63 -1.14
N PHE A 160 24.69 3.57 -1.99
CA PHE A 160 24.70 5.00 -1.71
C PHE A 160 23.30 5.55 -1.96
N ALA A 161 22.79 6.38 -1.06
CA ALA A 161 21.53 7.08 -1.27
C ALA A 161 21.81 8.45 -1.92
N ILE A 162 21.17 8.71 -3.06
CA ILE A 162 21.29 9.99 -3.77
C ILE A 162 19.90 10.60 -3.85
N PHE A 163 19.77 11.82 -3.35
CA PHE A 163 18.54 12.61 -3.40
C PHE A 163 18.70 13.71 -4.45
N GLY A 164 17.78 13.76 -5.41
CA GLY A 164 17.80 14.74 -6.49
C GLY A 164 17.36 16.15 -6.06
N GLY A 165 17.13 17.03 -7.03
CA GLY A 165 16.65 18.39 -6.80
C GLY A 165 15.56 18.81 -7.78
N GLN A 166 15.32 20.13 -7.86
CA GLN A 166 14.41 20.76 -8.80
C GLN A 166 14.93 20.66 -10.26
N GLY A 167 14.01 20.66 -11.23
CA GLY A 167 14.35 20.75 -12.67
C GLY A 167 14.36 19.44 -13.45
N ASN A 168 13.99 18.31 -12.82
CA ASN A 168 13.92 17.01 -13.51
C ASN A 168 12.56 16.76 -14.21
N VAL A 169 11.46 17.22 -13.61
CA VAL A 169 10.09 16.96 -14.08
C VAL A 169 9.18 18.11 -13.63
N ASP A 170 8.38 18.66 -14.54
CA ASP A 170 7.42 19.73 -14.23
C ASP A 170 6.23 19.23 -13.38
N ASP A 171 5.96 17.92 -13.44
CA ASP A 171 4.88 17.22 -12.76
C ASP A 171 5.38 16.41 -11.55
N TYR A 172 6.25 17.01 -10.73
CA TYR A 172 6.81 16.35 -9.54
C TYR A 172 5.73 15.94 -8.53
N PHE A 173 4.64 16.71 -8.43
CA PHE A 173 3.57 16.45 -7.46
C PHE A 173 2.81 15.16 -7.78
N THR A 174 2.74 14.75 -9.05
CA THR A 174 2.12 13.47 -9.41
C THR A 174 2.90 12.28 -8.84
N GLU A 175 4.21 12.40 -8.60
CA GLU A 175 4.95 11.37 -7.86
C GLU A 175 4.46 11.26 -6.41
N LEU A 176 4.24 12.39 -5.74
CA LEU A 176 3.69 12.42 -4.38
C LEU A 176 2.29 11.78 -4.33
N VAL A 177 1.43 12.10 -5.30
CA VAL A 177 0.09 11.49 -5.45
C VAL A 177 0.20 9.98 -5.65
N ARG A 178 1.13 9.51 -6.49
CA ARG A 178 1.34 8.08 -6.72
C ARG A 178 1.81 7.37 -5.43
N LEU A 179 2.75 7.95 -4.70
CA LEU A 179 3.21 7.39 -3.42
C LEU A 179 2.08 7.32 -2.40
N HIS A 180 1.33 8.42 -2.25
CA HIS A 180 0.16 8.48 -1.39
C HIS A 180 -0.85 7.39 -1.76
N ASN A 181 -1.21 7.27 -3.04
CA ASN A 181 -2.25 6.32 -3.46
C ASN A 181 -1.83 4.86 -3.33
N VAL A 182 -0.57 4.52 -3.62
CA VAL A 182 -0.11 3.12 -3.59
C VAL A 182 0.17 2.66 -2.16
N TYR A 183 0.76 3.53 -1.34
CA TYR A 183 1.24 3.17 0.00
C TYR A 183 0.47 3.88 1.10
N GLU A 184 -0.78 4.29 0.84
CA GLU A 184 -1.60 5.14 1.74
C GLU A 184 -1.47 4.74 3.22
N PRO A 185 -1.63 3.45 3.61
CA PRO A 185 -1.58 3.09 5.03
C PRO A 185 -0.20 3.29 5.68
N ILE A 186 0.86 3.30 4.87
CA ILE A 186 2.25 3.45 5.30
C ILE A 186 2.63 4.92 5.36
N VAL A 187 2.22 5.71 4.36
CA VAL A 187 2.69 7.09 4.18
C VAL A 187 1.77 8.13 4.78
N ARG A 188 0.45 7.90 4.83
CA ARG A 188 -0.52 8.90 5.29
C ARG A 188 -0.24 9.41 6.70
N PRO A 189 0.08 8.57 7.71
CA PRO A 189 0.42 9.07 9.04
C PRO A 189 1.64 10.00 9.03
N PHE A 190 2.69 9.64 8.28
CA PHE A 190 3.89 10.45 8.15
C PHE A 190 3.63 11.77 7.39
N ILE A 191 2.79 11.72 6.35
CA ILE A 191 2.36 12.93 5.62
C ILE A 191 1.58 13.86 6.54
N ALA A 192 0.69 13.33 7.40
CA ALA A 192 -0.08 14.14 8.34
C ALA A 192 0.84 14.89 9.33
N GLU A 193 1.86 14.24 9.87
CA GLU A 193 2.87 14.88 10.72
C GLU A 193 3.66 15.96 9.96
N CYS A 194 4.09 15.67 8.73
CA CYS A 194 4.79 16.63 7.88
C CYS A 194 3.89 17.82 7.51
N ALA A 195 2.60 17.59 7.25
CA ALA A 195 1.64 18.62 6.89
C ALA A 195 1.49 19.66 7.98
N VAL A 196 1.43 19.25 9.26
CA VAL A 196 1.41 20.19 10.41
C VAL A 196 2.64 21.09 10.40
N THR A 197 3.82 20.51 10.18
CA THR A 197 5.09 21.25 10.14
C THR A 197 5.14 22.23 8.96
N LEU A 198 4.76 21.77 7.77
CA LEU A 198 4.72 22.59 6.55
C LEU A 198 3.70 23.72 6.65
N ALA A 199 2.52 23.46 7.21
CA ALA A 199 1.49 24.47 7.45
C ALA A 199 1.98 25.55 8.42
N ALA A 200 2.63 25.15 9.52
CA ALA A 200 3.18 26.09 10.50
C ALA A 200 4.25 27.01 9.89
N HIS A 201 5.20 26.45 9.13
CA HIS A 201 6.27 27.24 8.51
C HIS A 201 5.77 28.13 7.38
N SER A 202 4.90 27.63 6.51
CA SER A 202 4.31 28.42 5.43
C SER A 202 3.38 29.53 5.94
N SER A 203 2.80 29.37 7.14
CA SER A 203 1.96 30.40 7.79
C SER A 203 2.73 31.36 8.70
N SER A 204 4.06 31.22 8.83
CA SER A 204 4.89 32.11 9.64
C SER A 204 4.84 33.56 9.14
N ALA A 205 5.08 34.52 10.03
CA ALA A 205 5.11 35.94 9.67
C ALA A 205 6.16 36.22 8.57
N GLU A 206 7.30 35.54 8.61
CA GLU A 206 8.36 35.55 7.61
C GLU A 206 7.84 35.11 6.25
N ALA A 207 7.22 33.93 6.17
CA ALA A 207 6.71 33.37 4.93
C ALA A 207 5.58 34.24 4.34
N GLN A 208 4.71 34.78 5.19
CA GLN A 208 3.60 35.64 4.76
C GLN A 208 4.07 37.01 4.27
N ARG A 209 5.18 37.57 4.79
CA ARG A 209 5.82 38.78 4.22
C ARG A 209 6.23 38.59 2.76
N GLU A 210 6.70 37.38 2.43
CA GLU A 210 7.06 36.98 1.06
C GLU A 210 5.86 36.47 0.24
N ARG A 211 4.63 36.59 0.78
CA ARG A 211 3.38 36.10 0.16
C ARG A 211 3.43 34.61 -0.19
N ALA A 212 4.12 33.81 0.63
CA ALA A 212 4.16 32.37 0.45
C ALA A 212 2.77 31.76 0.59
N THR A 213 2.47 30.82 -0.31
CA THR A 213 1.25 30.00 -0.24
C THR A 213 1.31 29.10 1.00
N GLN A 214 0.23 29.07 1.77
CA GLN A 214 0.08 28.13 2.88
C GLN A 214 0.04 26.69 2.34
N ILE A 215 0.82 25.81 2.94
CA ILE A 215 0.95 24.42 2.52
C ILE A 215 0.02 23.55 3.35
N ASP A 216 -0.99 22.98 2.70
CA ASP A 216 -1.80 21.90 3.25
C ASP A 216 -1.74 20.69 2.31
N VAL A 217 -0.61 19.99 2.38
CA VAL A 217 -0.32 18.89 1.45
C VAL A 217 -1.26 17.70 1.62
N LEU A 218 -1.75 17.44 2.84
CA LEU A 218 -2.67 16.34 3.09
C LEU A 218 -4.03 16.63 2.45
N GLU A 219 -4.55 17.85 2.63
CA GLU A 219 -5.78 18.32 1.99
C GLU A 219 -5.68 18.27 0.46
N TRP A 220 -4.54 18.64 -0.14
CA TRP A 220 -4.33 18.57 -1.61
C TRP A 220 -4.24 17.14 -2.17
N LEU A 221 -3.89 16.17 -1.32
CA LEU A 221 -3.86 14.74 -1.66
C LEU A 221 -5.24 14.11 -1.52
N GLU A 222 -5.95 14.41 -0.44
CA GLU A 222 -7.28 13.85 -0.14
C GLU A 222 -8.41 14.51 -0.93
N ARG A 223 -8.27 15.81 -1.26
CA ARG A 223 -9.25 16.57 -2.03
C ARG A 223 -8.58 17.22 -3.25
N PRO A 224 -8.43 16.50 -4.38
CA PRO A 224 -7.73 17.02 -5.55
C PRO A 224 -8.23 18.37 -6.08
N ALA A 225 -9.50 18.73 -5.81
CA ALA A 225 -10.07 20.03 -6.17
C ALA A 225 -9.50 21.22 -5.38
N SER A 226 -8.90 21.00 -4.19
CA SER A 226 -8.22 22.05 -3.41
C SER A 226 -6.75 22.22 -3.78
N ARG A 227 -6.21 21.34 -4.64
CA ARG A 227 -4.81 21.36 -5.05
C ARG A 227 -4.49 22.60 -5.90
N PRO A 228 -3.36 23.29 -5.65
CA PRO A 228 -2.89 24.36 -6.52
C PRO A 228 -2.63 23.88 -7.95
N SER A 229 -2.67 24.79 -8.92
CA SER A 229 -2.33 24.47 -10.30
C SER A 229 -0.87 23.99 -10.42
N THR A 230 -0.56 23.22 -11.46
CA THR A 230 0.82 22.78 -11.75
C THR A 230 1.79 23.96 -11.80
N GLU A 231 1.40 25.07 -12.45
CA GLU A 231 2.19 26.31 -12.49
C GLU A 231 2.45 26.88 -11.09
N SER A 232 1.45 26.89 -10.21
CA SER A 232 1.62 27.35 -8.83
C SER A 232 2.57 26.45 -8.06
N LEU A 233 2.44 25.12 -8.20
CA LEU A 233 3.27 24.13 -7.53
C LEU A 233 4.76 24.25 -7.89
N LEU A 234 5.10 24.77 -9.08
CA LEU A 234 6.49 25.00 -9.47
C LEU A 234 7.20 26.09 -8.68
N ALA A 235 6.45 27.01 -8.05
CA ALA A 235 7.03 28.09 -7.26
C ALA A 235 7.92 27.53 -6.13
N THR A 236 9.11 28.11 -5.95
CA THR A 236 10.16 27.55 -5.08
C THR A 236 9.71 27.32 -3.64
N HIS A 237 8.84 28.18 -3.10
CA HIS A 237 8.30 28.03 -1.74
C HIS A 237 7.37 26.81 -1.58
N LEU A 238 6.86 26.26 -2.68
CA LEU A 238 6.09 25.02 -2.72
C LEU A 238 6.92 23.84 -3.19
N SER A 239 7.61 23.96 -4.32
CA SER A 239 8.33 22.84 -4.93
C SER A 239 9.48 22.33 -4.06
N LEU A 240 10.26 23.23 -3.42
CA LEU A 240 11.38 22.82 -2.57
C LEU A 240 10.95 21.90 -1.41
N PRO A 241 10.03 22.30 -0.51
CA PRO A 241 9.62 21.44 0.59
C PRO A 241 8.87 20.19 0.13
N LEU A 242 8.07 20.28 -0.94
CA LEU A 242 7.27 19.15 -1.41
C LEU A 242 8.12 18.08 -2.13
N ILE A 243 9.16 18.48 -2.86
CA ILE A 243 10.15 17.54 -3.41
C ILE A 243 10.90 16.84 -2.27
N GLY A 244 11.31 17.60 -1.24
CA GLY A 244 11.90 17.03 -0.04
C GLY A 244 10.99 16.01 0.64
N LEU A 245 9.69 16.31 0.77
CA LEU A 245 8.69 15.37 1.29
C LEU A 245 8.60 14.10 0.43
N THR A 246 8.52 14.22 -0.90
CA THR A 246 8.48 13.07 -1.81
C THR A 246 9.72 12.18 -1.67
N GLN A 247 10.89 12.78 -1.50
CA GLN A 247 12.15 12.05 -1.26
C GLN A 247 12.14 11.30 0.07
N LEU A 248 11.72 11.98 1.15
CA LEU A 248 11.57 11.36 2.46
C LEU A 248 10.56 10.21 2.43
N LEU A 249 9.48 10.34 1.66
CA LEU A 249 8.48 9.29 1.50
C LEU A 249 8.98 8.07 0.75
N ASN A 250 9.75 8.26 -0.33
CA ASN A 250 10.40 7.15 -1.01
C ASN A 250 11.33 6.38 -0.06
N TYR A 251 12.10 7.11 0.76
CA TYR A 251 12.95 6.51 1.78
C TYR A 251 12.13 5.82 2.89
N TRP A 252 11.03 6.45 3.32
CA TRP A 252 10.10 5.94 4.33
C TRP A 252 9.48 4.60 3.94
N VAL A 253 8.93 4.54 2.73
CA VAL A 253 8.34 3.33 2.17
C VAL A 253 9.36 2.20 2.11
N ALA A 254 10.60 2.47 1.69
CA ALA A 254 11.63 1.45 1.57
C ALA A 254 11.89 0.70 2.89
N PHE A 255 12.10 1.42 4.00
CA PHE A 255 12.37 0.75 5.28
C PHE A 255 11.12 0.13 5.91
N LYS A 256 9.94 0.75 5.72
CA LYS A 256 8.68 0.20 6.25
C LYS A 256 8.35 -1.15 5.62
N ILE A 257 8.55 -1.29 4.31
CA ILE A 257 8.33 -2.55 3.59
C ILE A 257 9.33 -3.62 4.00
N LEU A 258 10.58 -3.22 4.26
CA LEU A 258 11.62 -4.13 4.73
C LEU A 258 11.50 -4.45 6.23
N GLY A 259 10.62 -3.76 6.96
CA GLY A 259 10.44 -3.86 8.41
C GLY A 259 11.73 -3.63 9.20
N ILE A 260 12.51 -2.64 8.78
CA ILE A 260 13.75 -2.22 9.45
C ILE A 260 13.66 -0.75 9.87
N GLU A 261 14.44 -0.38 10.88
CA GLU A 261 14.49 1.00 11.35
C GLU A 261 15.26 1.92 10.38
N PRO A 262 14.94 3.22 10.30
CA PRO A 262 15.66 4.17 9.44
C PRO A 262 17.17 4.20 9.68
N GLY A 263 17.59 4.06 10.95
CA GLY A 263 19.00 4.02 11.35
C GLY A 263 19.73 2.79 10.81
N HIS A 264 19.04 1.66 10.66
CA HIS A 264 19.63 0.44 10.14
C HIS A 264 19.94 0.56 8.64
N ILE A 265 19.05 1.17 7.84
CA ILE A 265 19.37 1.45 6.43
C ILE A 265 20.55 2.40 6.34
N ARG A 266 20.56 3.47 7.14
CA ARG A 266 21.68 4.42 7.19
C ARG A 266 23.01 3.71 7.45
N ASP A 267 23.04 2.71 8.33
CA ASP A 267 24.27 1.97 8.64
C ASP A 267 24.69 1.01 7.52
N LEU A 268 23.78 0.64 6.62
CA LEU A 268 24.01 -0.21 5.45
C LEU A 268 24.32 0.57 4.16
N ILE A 269 24.03 1.87 4.12
CA ILE A 269 24.37 2.77 3.02
C ILE A 269 25.58 3.61 3.41
N ALA A 270 26.49 3.83 2.46
CA ALA A 270 27.73 4.57 2.65
C ALA A 270 27.55 6.09 2.45
#